data_AF-A0AAN8YAZ5-F1
#
_entry.id   AF-A0AAN8YAZ5-F1
#
_cell.length_a   1.000
_cell.length_b   1.000
_cell.length_c   1.000
_cell.angle_alpha   90.00
_cell.angle_beta   90.00
_cell.angle_gamma   90.00
#
_symmetry.space_group_name_H-M   'P 1'
#
loop_
_entity.id
_entity.type
_entity.pdbx_description
1 polymer ?
#
loop_
_entity_poly.entity_id
_entity_poly.type
_entity_poly.pdbx_seq_one_letter_code
_entity_poly.pdbx_strand_id
1 'polypeptide(L)'
;MVPVHIWLPEAHVEAPTAGSIILTGIASKLGAYGFLRFSIPMFPKVTLCSTPFIYTLSAIAIIYTSSTTLSQIDLKKIIAYSSVAHMNLVTIGE
;
A
#
# COMPACT_ATOMS: atom_id res chain seq x y z
N MET A 1 2.88 -2.59 -1.06
CA MET A 1 4.11 -3.11 -0.40
C MET A 1 5.23 -3.27 -1.42
N VAL A 2 6.47 -3.19 -0.97
CA VAL A 2 7.63 -3.56 -1.78
C VAL A 2 7.61 -5.09 -1.97
N PRO A 3 7.88 -5.62 -3.17
CA PRO A 3 8.31 -4.92 -4.40
C PRO A 3 7.15 -4.42 -5.28
N VAL A 4 5.93 -4.93 -5.11
CA VAL A 4 4.82 -4.75 -6.05
C VAL A 4 3.96 -3.52 -5.73
N HIS A 5 4.54 -2.33 -5.85
CA HIS A 5 3.83 -1.06 -5.62
C HIS A 5 3.92 -0.08 -6.80
N ILE A 6 4.77 -0.35 -7.79
CA ILE A 6 5.06 0.54 -8.93
C ILE A 6 3.86 0.71 -9.86
N TRP A 7 2.99 -0.30 -9.93
CA TRP A 7 1.79 -0.27 -10.76
C TRP A 7 0.81 0.84 -10.33
N LEU A 8 0.77 1.18 -9.04
CA LEU A 8 -0.21 2.12 -8.50
C LEU A 8 0.09 3.57 -8.93
N PRO A 9 1.33 4.09 -8.80
CA PRO A 9 1.70 5.38 -9.37
C PRO A 9 1.42 5.52 -10.86
N GLU A 10 1.73 4.49 -11.65
CA GLU A 10 1.53 4.53 -13.11
C GLU A 10 0.03 4.56 -13.47
N ALA A 11 -0.76 3.71 -12.82
CA ALA A 11 -2.21 3.70 -12.98
C ALA A 11 -2.85 5.04 -12.59
N HIS A 12 -2.31 5.75 -11.60
CA HIS A 12 -2.78 7.08 -11.21
C HIS A 12 -2.53 8.14 -12.28
N VAL A 13 -1.41 8.06 -13.01
CA VAL A 13 -1.03 9.03 -14.03
C VAL A 13 -1.97 8.94 -15.22
N GLU A 14 -2.21 7.72 -15.69
CA GLU A 14 -3.01 7.40 -16.87
C GLU A 14 -4.52 7.49 -16.62
N ALA A 15 -4.97 7.27 -15.39
CA ALA A 15 -6.40 7.29 -15.08
C ALA A 15 -7.01 8.71 -15.19
N PRO A 16 -8.29 8.79 -15.66
CA PRO A 16 -9.08 10.01 -15.52
C PRO A 16 -9.32 10.32 -14.04
N THR A 17 -9.60 11.57 -13.70
CA THR A 17 -9.69 12.04 -12.31
C THR A 17 -10.64 11.20 -11.44
N ALA A 18 -11.79 10.81 -11.99
CA ALA A 18 -12.74 9.93 -11.30
C ALA A 18 -12.17 8.52 -11.06
N GLY A 19 -11.43 7.98 -12.03
CA GLY A 19 -10.77 6.67 -11.92
C GLY A 19 -9.68 6.67 -10.85
N SER A 20 -8.88 7.74 -10.78
CA SER A 20 -7.88 7.89 -9.71
C SER A 20 -8.51 7.89 -8.32
N ILE A 21 -9.66 8.56 -8.14
CA ILE A 21 -10.36 8.62 -6.83
C ILE A 21 -10.87 7.24 -6.41
N ILE A 22 -11.42 6.46 -7.34
CA ILE A 22 -11.91 5.10 -7.05
C ILE A 22 -10.74 4.17 -6.70
N LEU A 23 -9.61 4.31 -7.41
CA LEU A 23 -8.43 3.50 -7.20
C LEU A 23 -7.83 3.73 -5.80
N THR A 24 -7.59 4.98 -5.40
CA THR A 24 -7.14 5.28 -4.03
C THR A 24 -8.21 4.99 -2.99
N GLY A 25 -9.47 5.28 -3.30
CA GLY A 25 -10.60 5.19 -2.39
C GLY A 25 -10.93 3.76 -1.96
N ILE A 26 -11.05 2.86 -2.94
CA ILE A 26 -11.62 1.52 -2.76
C ILE A 26 -10.58 0.43 -2.99
N ALA A 27 -9.86 0.47 -4.12
CA ALA A 27 -8.98 -0.64 -4.50
C ALA A 27 -7.86 -0.87 -3.46
N SER A 28 -7.25 0.21 -2.97
CA SER A 28 -6.25 0.13 -1.89
C SER A 28 -6.81 -0.40 -0.57
N LYS A 29 -8.11 -0.18 -0.27
CA LYS A 29 -8.75 -0.60 0.99
C LYS A 29 -9.20 -2.05 0.95
N LEU A 30 -9.54 -2.56 -0.23
CA LEU A 30 -9.89 -3.97 -0.41
C LEU A 30 -8.74 -4.91 -0.02
N GLY A 31 -7.49 -4.50 -0.24
CA GLY A 31 -6.32 -5.26 0.20
C GLY A 31 -6.25 -5.44 1.73
N ALA A 32 -6.31 -4.34 2.47
CA ALA A 32 -6.32 -4.36 3.94
C ALA A 32 -7.56 -5.09 4.48
N TYR A 33 -8.74 -4.84 3.89
CA TYR A 33 -9.96 -5.57 4.26
C TYR A 33 -9.81 -7.09 4.07
N GLY A 34 -9.13 -7.53 3.01
CA GLY A 34 -8.86 -8.94 2.76
C GLY A 34 -7.98 -9.57 3.84
N PHE A 35 -6.92 -8.88 4.29
CA PHE A 35 -6.09 -9.35 5.40
C PHE A 35 -6.89 -9.48 6.69
N LEU A 36 -7.65 -8.44 7.01
CA LEU A 36 -8.43 -8.36 8.25
C LEU A 36 -9.58 -9.38 8.28
N ARG A 37 -10.23 -9.64 7.13
CA ARG A 37 -11.38 -10.55 7.03
C ARG A 37 -11.01 -12.01 6.82
N PHE A 38 -9.91 -12.29 6.12
CA PHE A 38 -9.55 -13.66 5.76
C PHE A 38 -8.27 -14.12 6.44
N SER A 39 -7.19 -13.34 6.39
CA SER A 39 -5.87 -13.79 6.90
C SER A 39 -5.88 -13.98 8.42
N ILE A 40 -6.32 -12.98 9.17
CA ILE A 40 -6.31 -13.01 10.64
C ILE A 40 -7.24 -14.10 11.21
N PRO A 41 -8.54 -14.18 10.83
CA PRO A 41 -9.45 -15.14 11.43
C PRO A 41 -9.29 -16.58 10.89
N MET A 42 -8.91 -16.78 9.62
CA MET A 42 -8.77 -18.13 9.07
C MET A 42 -7.43 -18.79 9.45
N PHE A 43 -6.35 -18.02 9.62
CA PHE A 43 -5.01 -18.55 9.86
C PHE A 43 -4.27 -17.92 11.05
N PRO A 44 -4.84 -17.91 12.26
CA PRO A 44 -4.28 -17.14 13.40
C PRO A 44 -2.84 -17.53 13.76
N LYS A 45 -2.49 -18.84 13.72
CA LYS A 45 -1.12 -19.31 14.03
C LYS A 45 -0.09 -18.90 12.98
N VAL A 46 -0.48 -18.94 11.70
CA VAL A 46 0.42 -18.59 10.58
C VAL A 46 0.60 -17.07 10.52
N THR A 47 -0.48 -16.32 10.75
CA THR A 47 -0.43 -14.86 10.83
C THR A 47 0.53 -14.43 11.94
N LEU A 48 0.45 -15.03 13.13
CA LEU A 48 1.38 -14.72 14.24
C LEU A 48 2.85 -14.95 13.86
N CYS A 49 3.16 -16.10 13.24
CA CYS A 49 4.52 -16.42 12.79
C CYS A 49 5.02 -15.49 11.67
N SER A 50 4.10 -15.00 10.83
CA SER A 50 4.40 -14.12 9.69
C SER A 50 4.41 -12.63 10.03
N THR A 51 3.96 -12.23 11.22
CA THR A 51 3.97 -10.82 11.67
C THR A 51 5.32 -10.12 11.52
N PRO A 52 6.48 -10.68 11.96
CA PRO A 52 7.76 -9.99 11.80
C PRO A 52 8.14 -9.80 10.32
N PHE A 53 7.74 -10.73 9.45
CA PHE A 53 7.99 -10.63 8.02
C PHE A 53 7.15 -9.50 7.39
N ILE A 54 5.87 -9.41 7.72
CA ILE A 54 4.97 -8.36 7.22
C ILE A 54 5.41 -6.98 7.73
N TYR A 55 5.84 -6.89 8.99
CA TYR A 55 6.31 -5.64 9.59
C TYR A 55 7.60 -5.15 8.94
N THR A 56 8.59 -6.03 8.75
CA THR A 56 9.84 -5.66 8.07
C THR A 56 9.59 -5.20 6.64
N LEU A 57 8.74 -5.92 5.89
CA LEU A 57 8.40 -5.55 4.52
C LEU A 57 7.64 -4.21 4.45
N SER A 58 6.74 -3.96 5.40
CA SER A 58 5.99 -2.70 5.49
C SER A 58 6.90 -1.53 5.87
N ALA A 59 7.80 -1.71 6.83
CA ALA A 59 8.76 -0.68 7.25
C ALA A 59 9.69 -0.28 6.09
N ILE A 60 10.25 -1.26 5.37
CA ILE A 60 11.05 -1.01 4.17
C ILE A 60 10.23 -0.28 3.12
N ALA A 61 8.97 -0.68 2.91
CA ALA A 61 8.10 -0.03 1.94
C ALA A 61 7.78 1.43 2.30
N ILE A 62 7.56 1.75 3.58
CA ILE A 62 7.32 3.13 4.03
C ILE A 62 8.55 4.00 3.75
N ILE A 63 9.74 3.56 4.16
CA ILE A 63 10.98 4.31 3.97
C ILE A 63 11.26 4.50 2.48
N TYR A 64 11.15 3.42 1.70
CA TYR A 64 11.39 3.45 0.26
C TYR A 64 10.42 4.41 -0.45
N THR A 65 9.12 4.24 -0.24
CA THR A 65 8.11 5.07 -0.92
C THR A 65 8.21 6.54 -0.52
N SER A 66 8.47 6.83 0.76
CA SER A 66 8.69 8.20 1.25
C SER A 66 9.99 8.83 0.73
N SER A 67 11.02 8.04 0.44
CA SER A 67 12.23 8.55 -0.21
C SER A 67 11.98 8.80 -1.70
N THR A 68 11.25 7.90 -2.37
CA THR A 68 10.96 8.05 -3.81
C THR A 68 10.04 9.22 -4.12
N THR A 69 9.12 9.61 -3.23
CA THR A 69 8.25 10.79 -3.43
C THR A 69 9.04 12.07 -3.60
N LEU A 70 10.16 12.24 -2.88
CA LEU A 70 11.03 13.42 -2.94
C LEU A 70 11.67 13.60 -4.32
N SER A 71 11.86 12.52 -5.07
CA SER A 71 12.45 12.54 -6.41
C SER A 71 11.42 12.69 -7.53
N GLN A 72 10.11 12.67 -7.23
CA GLN A 72 9.08 12.77 -8.27
C GLN A 72 8.77 14.22 -8.63
N ILE A 73 8.57 14.46 -9.92
CA ILE A 73 8.20 15.78 -10.48
C ILE A 73 6.68 15.84 -10.72
N ASP A 74 6.06 14.71 -11.05
CA ASP A 74 4.63 14.63 -11.37
C ASP A 74 3.75 14.65 -10.10
N LEU A 75 2.85 15.64 -10.01
CA LEU A 75 1.97 15.80 -8.85
C LEU A 75 1.05 14.59 -8.60
N LYS A 76 0.55 13.96 -9.67
CA LYS A 76 -0.25 12.72 -9.56
C LYS A 76 0.55 11.56 -8.96
N LYS A 77 1.84 11.40 -9.33
CA LYS A 77 2.71 10.36 -8.76
C LYS A 77 3.01 10.63 -7.30
N ILE A 78 3.25 11.89 -6.93
CA ILE A 78 3.48 12.28 -5.53
C ILE A 78 2.29 11.85 -4.65
N ILE A 79 1.05 12.12 -5.08
CA ILE A 79 -0.17 11.72 -4.36
C ILE A 79 -0.30 10.19 -4.29
N ALA A 80 0.01 9.49 -5.38
CA ALA A 80 -0.06 8.03 -5.43
C ALA A 80 0.95 7.38 -4.48
N TYR A 81 2.22 7.81 -4.50
CA TYR A 81 3.25 7.28 -3.61
C TYR A 81 2.98 7.60 -2.13
N SER A 82 2.45 8.79 -1.82
CA SER A 82 1.95 9.12 -0.47
C SER A 82 0.86 8.13 -0.02
N SER A 83 -0.08 7.81 -0.91
CA SER A 83 -1.13 6.82 -0.62
C SER A 83 -0.56 5.43 -0.37
N VAL A 84 0.48 5.02 -1.11
CA VAL A 84 1.20 3.75 -0.85
C VAL A 84 1.83 3.76 0.55
N ALA A 85 2.51 4.84 0.94
CA ALA A 85 3.12 4.96 2.27
C ALA A 85 2.08 4.82 3.39
N HIS A 86 0.95 5.53 3.27
CA HIS A 86 -0.17 5.41 4.21
C HIS A 86 -0.76 4.00 4.27
N MET A 87 -0.89 3.32 3.13
CA MET A 87 -1.40 1.94 3.13
C MET A 87 -0.44 0.96 3.80
N ASN A 88 0.88 1.14 3.66
CA ASN A 88 1.84 0.30 4.38
C ASN A 88 1.85 0.58 5.89
N LEU A 89 1.42 1.77 6.35
CA LEU A 89 1.17 2.03 7.77
C LEU A 89 -0.04 1.24 8.28
N VAL A 90 -1.12 1.16 7.49
CA VAL A 90 -2.29 0.35 7.85
C VAL A 90 -1.92 -1.12 8.04
N THR A 91 -1.07 -1.69 7.16
CA THR A 91 -0.62 -3.08 7.28
C THR A 91 0.34 -3.35 8.45
N ILE A 92 0.92 -2.32 9.08
CA ILE A 92 1.67 -2.47 10.34
C ILE A 92 0.73 -2.50 11.55
N GLY A 93 -0.46 -1.89 11.43
CA GLY A 93 -1.44 -1.82 12.52
C GLY A 93 -2.35 -3.05 12.63
N GLU A 94 -2.19 -4.05 11.76
CA GLU A 94 -2.90 -5.34 11.79
C GLU A 94 -2.17 -6.37 12.67
#